data_AF-A0A6S7LVS2-F1
#
_entry.id   AF-A0A6S7LVS2-F1
#
_cell.length_a   1.000
_cell.length_b   1.000
_cell.length_c   1.000
_cell.angle_alpha   90.00
_cell.angle_beta   90.00
_cell.angle_gamma   90.00
#
_symmetry.space_group_name_H-M   'P 1'
#
loop_
_entity.id
_entity.type
_entity.pdbx_description
1 polymer ?
#
loop_
_entity_poly.entity_id
_entity_poly.type
_entity_poly.pdbx_seq_one_letter_code
_entity_poly.pdbx_strand_id
1 'polypeptide(L)'
;MTESFLKRMRWKAHFFLNTTSEHREYPFHLKTRKCPQVVPQLEPFESDMFNLVEDIKFRKASTPFQSQLNNDITRINGSDK
;
A
#
# COMPACT_ATOMS: atom_id res chain seq x y z
N MET A 1 -3.01 1.01 -0.98
CA MET A 1 -1.71 0.33 -1.17
C MET A 1 -1.23 -0.31 0.14
N THR A 2 -1.20 0.46 1.23
CA THR A 2 -0.86 0.00 2.59
C THR A 2 -1.82 -1.04 3.14
N GLU A 3 -3.13 -0.85 3.02
CA GLU A 3 -4.12 -1.84 3.48
C GLU A 3 -3.93 -3.23 2.83
N SER A 4 -3.63 -3.26 1.52
CA SER A 4 -3.35 -4.51 0.80
C SER A 4 -2.06 -5.19 1.29
N PHE A 5 -1.06 -4.41 1.70
CA PHE A 5 0.17 -4.93 2.30
C PHE A 5 -0.10 -5.54 3.68
N LEU A 6 -0.81 -4.83 4.57
CA LEU A 6 -1.17 -5.32 5.90
C LEU A 6 -2.02 -6.61 5.80
N LYS A 7 -3.00 -6.65 4.89
CA LYS A 7 -3.79 -7.86 4.62
C LYS A 7 -2.91 -9.05 4.22
N ARG A 8 -1.90 -8.85 3.36
CA ARG A 8 -0.96 -9.93 2.98
C ARG A 8 -0.12 -10.39 4.17
N MET A 9 0.32 -9.47 5.03
CA MET A 9 1.06 -9.81 6.25
C MET A 9 0.22 -10.63 7.22
N ARG A 10 -1.02 -10.21 7.50
CA ARG A 10 -1.94 -10.98 8.37
C ARG A 10 -2.19 -12.38 7.82
N TRP A 11 -2.39 -12.54 6.52
CA TRP A 11 -2.52 -13.86 5.90
C TRP A 11 -1.25 -14.71 6.08
N LYS A 12 -0.06 -14.16 5.83
CA LYS A 12 1.19 -14.87 6.08
C LYS A 12 1.34 -15.28 7.55
N ALA A 13 1.11 -14.36 8.48
CA ALA A 13 1.19 -14.63 9.92
C ALA A 13 0.20 -15.73 10.33
N HIS A 14 -1.04 -15.67 9.84
CA HIS A 14 -2.03 -16.73 10.06
C HIS A 14 -1.54 -18.09 9.53
N PHE A 15 -0.92 -18.16 8.36
CA PHE A 15 -0.36 -19.42 7.86
C PHE A 15 0.78 -19.92 8.75
N PHE A 16 1.74 -19.08 9.11
CA PHE A 16 2.87 -19.48 9.97
C PHE A 16 2.44 -19.93 11.38
N LEU A 17 1.44 -19.28 11.96
CA LEU A 17 0.96 -19.59 13.30
C LEU A 17 0.07 -20.84 13.34
N ASN A 18 -0.65 -21.14 12.25
CA ASN A 18 -1.53 -22.31 12.16
C ASN A 18 -0.88 -23.54 11.51
N THR A 19 0.38 -23.47 11.07
CA THR A 19 1.16 -24.65 10.63
C THR A 19 1.69 -25.43 11.83
N THR A 20 0.81 -25.89 12.71
CA THR A 20 1.07 -27.04 13.55
C THR A 20 0.57 -28.28 12.82
N SER A 21 1.49 -29.20 12.51
CA SER A 21 1.28 -30.49 11.84
C SER A 21 0.82 -30.46 10.38
N GLU A 22 1.66 -31.04 9.53
CA GLU A 22 1.49 -31.28 8.10
C GLU A 22 1.87 -30.10 7.20
N HIS A 23 3.00 -30.31 6.52
CA HIS A 23 3.49 -29.59 5.36
C HIS A 23 2.47 -29.73 4.21
N ARG A 24 1.27 -29.18 4.38
CA ARG A 24 0.34 -29.02 3.27
C ARG A 24 0.88 -27.88 2.42
N GLU A 25 1.34 -28.23 1.23
CA GLU A 25 1.57 -27.28 0.14
C GLU A 25 0.25 -26.53 -0.12
N TYR A 26 0.00 -25.48 0.66
CA TYR A 26 -1.11 -24.59 0.39
C TYR A 26 -0.79 -23.91 -0.94
N PRO A 27 -1.68 -23.99 -1.94
CA PRO A 27 -1.45 -23.25 -3.17
C PRO A 27 -1.36 -21.78 -2.79
N PHE A 28 -0.20 -21.17 -3.01
CA PHE A 28 0.12 -19.74 -2.84
C PHE A 28 -0.78 -18.80 -3.67
N HIS A 29 -1.90 -19.33 -4.18
CA HIS A 29 -2.81 -18.77 -5.17
C HIS A 29 -4.21 -18.48 -4.62
N LEU A 30 -4.44 -18.56 -3.30
CA LEU A 30 -5.73 -18.24 -2.69
C LEU A 30 -6.09 -16.76 -2.96
N LYS A 31 -6.83 -16.51 -4.05
CA LYS A 31 -7.55 -15.27 -4.33
C LYS A 31 -8.74 -15.15 -3.38
N THR A 32 -8.47 -15.17 -2.08
CA THR A 32 -9.51 -15.05 -1.06
C THR A 32 -9.91 -13.57 -0.93
N ARG A 33 -11.22 -13.31 -1.01
CA ARG A 33 -11.81 -12.00 -0.69
C ARG A 33 -12.05 -11.84 0.82
N LYS A 34 -11.80 -12.88 1.63
CA LYS A 34 -12.01 -12.84 3.08
C LYS A 34 -10.96 -11.94 3.73
N CYS A 35 -11.39 -11.13 4.70
CA CYS A 35 -10.47 -10.36 5.51
C CYS A 35 -9.72 -11.31 6.47
N PRO A 36 -8.38 -11.23 6.55
CA PRO A 36 -7.62 -12.03 7.49
C PRO A 36 -7.90 -11.57 8.92
N GLN A 37 -7.88 -12.54 9.85
CA GLN A 37 -8.07 -12.25 11.27
C GLN A 37 -6.96 -11.34 11.80
N VAL A 38 -7.32 -10.55 12.82
CA VAL A 38 -6.35 -9.71 13.53
C VAL A 38 -5.41 -10.62 14.30
N VAL A 39 -4.10 -10.46 14.06
CA VAL A 39 -3.05 -11.20 14.75
C VAL A 39 -2.53 -10.29 15.86
N PRO A 40 -2.73 -10.61 17.15
CA PRO A 40 -2.39 -9.71 18.26
C PRO A 40 -0.92 -9.27 18.26
N GLN A 41 0.00 -10.13 17.81
CA GLN A 41 1.42 -9.80 17.74
C GLN A 41 1.76 -8.75 16.67
N LEU A 42 0.90 -8.55 15.67
CA LEU A 42 1.12 -7.62 14.57
C LEU A 42 0.44 -6.27 14.80
N GLU A 43 -0.42 -6.16 15.80
CA GLU A 43 -1.22 -4.96 16.07
C GLU A 43 -0.36 -3.69 16.29
N PRO A 44 0.72 -3.72 17.10
CA PRO A 44 1.58 -2.55 17.29
C PRO A 44 2.23 -2.09 15.98
N PHE A 45 2.68 -3.05 15.16
CA PHE A 45 3.28 -2.76 13.85
C PHE A 45 2.27 -2.14 12.89
N GLU A 46 1.03 -2.63 12.86
CA GLU A 46 -0.02 -2.08 12.00
C GLU A 46 -0.36 -0.65 12.40
N SER A 47 -0.47 -0.38 13.71
CA SER A 47 -0.70 0.96 14.25
C SER A 47 0.41 1.93 13.83
N ASP A 48 1.68 1.54 14.00
CA ASP A 48 2.83 2.35 13.57
C ASP A 48 2.84 2.60 12.06
N MET A 49 2.43 1.61 11.25
CA MET A 49 2.29 1.75 9.80
C MET A 49 1.22 2.78 9.43
N PHE A 50 0.08 2.79 10.13
CA PHE A 50 -0.97 3.79 9.90
C PHE A 50 -0.48 5.19 10.26
N ASN A 51 0.18 5.34 11.41
CA ASN A 51 0.77 6.61 11.84
C ASN A 51 1.80 7.11 10.81
N LEU A 52 2.68 6.23 10.32
CA LEU A 52 3.66 6.59 9.29
C LEU A 52 2.98 7.08 8.01
N VAL A 53 1.92 6.42 7.54
CA VAL A 53 1.21 6.84 6.32
C VAL A 53 0.55 8.19 6.49
N GLU A 54 -0.01 8.47 7.65
CA GLU A 54 -0.61 9.76 7.98
C GLU A 54 0.44 10.88 8.00
N ASP A 55 1.62 10.59 8.53
CA ASP A 55 2.72 11.55 8.65
C ASP A 55 3.52 11.77 7.35
N ILE A 56 3.35 10.90 6.32
CA ILE A 56 4.03 11.07 5.04
C ILE A 56 3.51 12.33 4.33
N LYS A 57 4.30 13.40 4.42
CA LYS A 57 4.12 14.62 3.64
C LYS A 57 4.80 14.47 2.29
N PHE A 58 4.01 14.44 1.22
CA PHE A 58 4.57 14.49 -0.14
C PHE A 58 5.18 15.86 -0.38
N ARG A 59 6.48 15.89 -0.65
CA ARG A 59 7.13 17.11 -1.13
C ARG A 59 6.55 17.42 -2.51
N LYS A 60 6.08 18.66 -2.70
CA LYS A 60 5.81 19.20 -4.04
C LYS A 60 7.15 19.44 -4.75
N ALA A 61 7.72 18.39 -5.31
CA ALA A 61 8.92 18.48 -6.11
C ALA A 61 8.52 19.02 -7.49
N SER A 62 8.79 20.30 -7.75
CA SER A 62 8.66 20.87 -9.10
C SER A 62 9.91 20.49 -9.88
N THR A 63 9.78 19.61 -10.86
CA THR A 63 10.87 19.35 -11.80
C THR A 63 10.89 20.44 -12.87
N PRO A 64 12.07 20.77 -13.45
CA PRO A 64 12.14 21.71 -14.58
C PRO A 64 11.18 21.32 -15.72
N PHE A 65 11.04 20.01 -15.96
CA PHE A 65 10.10 19.46 -16.93
C PHE A 65 8.64 19.78 -16.57
N GLN A 66 8.21 19.55 -15.33
CA GLN A 66 6.83 19.87 -14.90
C GLN A 66 6.54 21.37 -15.00
N SER A 67 7.53 22.23 -14.71
CA SER A 67 7.39 23.68 -14.89
C SER A 67 7.21 24.05 -16.36
N GLN A 68 8.02 23.50 -17.27
CA GLN A 68 7.88 23.71 -18.72
C GLN A 68 6.53 23.22 -19.23
N LEU A 69 6.12 22.01 -18.83
CA LEU A 69 4.84 21.43 -19.22
C LEU A 69 3.66 22.31 -18.80
N ASN A 70 3.68 22.86 -17.57
CA ASN A 70 2.64 23.79 -17.12
C ASN A 70 2.63 25.08 -17.95
N ASN A 71 3.80 25.62 -18.29
CA ASN A 71 3.88 26.80 -19.15
C ASN A 71 3.30 26.51 -20.54
N ASP A 72 3.59 25.34 -21.11
CA ASP A 72 3.02 24.94 -22.40
C ASP A 72 1.49 24.81 -22.35
N ILE A 73 0.93 24.21 -21.30
CA ILE A 73 -0.52 24.12 -21.10
C ILE A 73 -1.14 25.52 -21.02
N THR A 74 -0.54 26.44 -20.25
CA THR A 74 -1.05 27.82 -20.15
C THR A 74 -1.02 28.56 -21.47
N ARG A 75 0.02 28.32 -22.29
CA ARG A 75 0.15 28.92 -23.61
C ARG A 75 -0.93 28.41 -24.57
N ILE A 76 -1.16 27.10 -24.61
CA ILE A 76 -2.18 26.48 -25.47
C ILE A 76 -3.58 27.01 -25.10
N ASN A 77 -3.92 26.99 -23.81
CA ASN A 77 -5.23 27.47 -23.36
C ASN A 77 -5.43 28.99 -23.52
N GLY A 78 -4.34 29.76 -23.54
CA GLY A 78 -4.37 31.19 -23.79
C GLY A 78 -4.46 31.56 -25.28
N SER A 79 -3.98 30.68 -26.17
CA SER A 79 -4.04 30.89 -27.63
C SER A 79 -5.37 30.48 -28.26
N ASP A 80 -6.24 29.77 -27.54
CA ASP A 80 -7.58 29.38 -27.96
C ASP A 80 -8.66 30.44 -27.61
N LYS A 81 -8.24 31.69 -27.35
CA LYS A 81 -9.08 32.87 -27.09
C LYS A 81 -8.86 33.97 -28.12
#